data_AF-A0A5M9ZPZ0-F1
#
_entry.id   AF-A0A5M9ZPZ0-F1
#
_cell.length_a   1.000
_cell.length_b   1.000
_cell.length_c   1.000
_cell.angle_alpha   90.00
_cell.angle_beta   90.00
_cell.angle_gamma   90.00
#
_symmetry.space_group_name_H-M   'P 1'
#
loop_
_entity.id
_entity.type
_entity.pdbx_description
1 polymer ?
#
loop_
_entity_poly.entity_id
_entity_poly.type
_entity_poly.pdbx_seq_one_letter_code
_entity_poly.pdbx_strand_id
1 'polypeptide(L)'
;MAEPLTDIAQSADTEHSMNRGMHAARYVIRLMAAALNNDDSQTELSSTVIRKPADASWEQVYAIMSFHGVEALCLTGLSTIMTADMIADIPQEIMDRWHHAADLTLYRQLAFDAERNAFLEEFSAVGLSWITLKGIDIATYYPQPGLRSMGDQDLVIGYVGNDSGDGDDTDDAHRAETVIRRVMTNRGYTCDADWDRELSFTNARNGLHFEFHRKITSEGEQLEGLYSRAVVDHYADPWALAMPYGIDEQSMTAASMTAASRSEPVRRGRGYRLTPDEEYLYHVVHMWKHYNSAGFGLRFLADTLVMLRRYDREFNASYIHTMLETLGISEFENTVRNLTLAVLGSTTGTWNIGTSESAMLREIAESGVYGTQSMKIEKRINRRLAETGNGESPRMSAEPDATLLTRSSSGARSGGIRFVLWYWWHRAFPDKAWVEQYHPRWSSLPARLTILPLIRLSGALRHRQALSEEIRRTLRRRRPRRR
;
A
#
# COMPACT_ATOMS: atom_id res chain seq x y z
N MET A 1 -29.67 -31.23 33.46
CA MET A 1 -28.48 -30.35 33.45
C MET A 1 -27.51 -30.89 32.42
N ALA A 2 -27.36 -30.20 31.30
CA ALA A 2 -26.26 -30.40 30.36
C ALA A 2 -26.09 -29.05 29.65
N GLU A 3 -25.14 -28.25 30.12
CA GLU A 3 -24.70 -27.01 29.48
C GLU A 3 -23.81 -27.29 28.27
N PRO A 4 -23.68 -26.33 27.32
CA PRO A 4 -23.07 -26.57 26.02
C PRO A 4 -21.54 -26.39 26.06
N LEU A 5 -20.80 -27.51 26.03
CA LEU A 5 -19.33 -27.55 25.93
C LEU A 5 -18.77 -27.17 24.54
N THR A 6 -19.60 -26.77 23.57
CA THR A 6 -19.19 -26.60 22.17
C THR A 6 -18.82 -25.18 21.76
N ASP A 7 -19.37 -24.14 22.41
CA ASP A 7 -19.04 -22.73 22.11
C ASP A 7 -17.68 -22.31 22.72
N ILE A 8 -17.36 -22.82 23.92
CA ILE A 8 -16.12 -22.49 24.66
C ILE A 8 -14.87 -23.01 23.93
N ALA A 9 -14.97 -24.18 23.28
CA ALA A 9 -13.85 -24.77 22.56
C ALA A 9 -13.52 -23.99 21.26
N GLN A 10 -14.55 -23.51 20.54
CA GLN A 10 -14.34 -22.71 19.33
C GLN A 10 -13.82 -21.31 19.63
N SER A 11 -14.29 -20.67 20.71
CA SER A 11 -13.75 -19.37 21.14
C SER A 11 -12.31 -19.49 21.62
N ALA A 12 -11.98 -20.53 22.40
CA ALA A 12 -10.62 -20.78 22.89
C ALA A 12 -9.63 -21.12 21.76
N ASP A 13 -10.03 -21.91 20.76
CA ASP A 13 -9.18 -22.22 19.61
C ASP A 13 -8.91 -20.98 18.73
N THR A 14 -9.91 -20.09 18.60
CA THR A 14 -9.79 -18.85 17.83
C THR A 14 -8.88 -17.86 18.55
N GLU A 15 -9.04 -17.68 19.86
CA GLU A 15 -8.21 -16.81 20.69
C GLU A 15 -6.76 -17.32 20.78
N HIS A 16 -6.58 -18.63 20.93
CA HIS A 16 -5.25 -19.25 20.93
C HIS A 16 -4.56 -19.15 19.56
N SER A 17 -5.32 -19.25 18.45
CA SER A 17 -4.80 -19.01 17.11
C SER A 17 -4.41 -17.56 16.87
N MET A 18 -5.20 -16.59 17.34
CA MET A 18 -4.86 -15.17 17.28
C MET A 18 -3.58 -14.86 18.06
N ASN A 19 -3.44 -15.44 19.27
CA ASN A 19 -2.25 -15.23 20.10
C ASN A 19 -0.97 -15.77 19.45
N ARG A 20 -1.02 -16.96 18.81
CA ARG A 20 0.13 -17.48 18.04
C ARG A 20 0.49 -16.59 16.85
N GLY A 21 -0.51 -16.12 16.10
CA GLY A 21 -0.29 -15.18 14.99
C GLY A 21 0.39 -13.89 15.46
N MET A 22 -0.02 -13.37 16.61
CA MET A 22 0.58 -12.18 17.22
C MET A 22 2.04 -12.42 17.65
N HIS A 23 2.39 -13.58 18.18
CA HIS A 23 3.80 -13.89 18.51
C HIS A 23 4.70 -13.90 17.27
N ALA A 24 4.25 -14.52 16.17
CA ALA A 24 4.97 -14.51 14.91
C ALA A 24 5.09 -13.09 14.33
N ALA A 25 4.01 -12.29 14.39
CA ALA A 25 4.03 -10.88 13.95
C ALA A 25 5.01 -10.04 14.78
N ARG A 26 5.05 -10.23 16.11
CA ARG A 26 6.02 -9.58 16.99
C ARG A 26 7.45 -9.91 16.60
N TYR A 27 7.72 -11.16 16.23
CA TYR A 27 9.04 -11.59 15.78
C TYR A 27 9.43 -10.92 14.44
N VAL A 28 8.50 -10.83 13.49
CA VAL A 28 8.69 -10.07 12.24
C VAL A 28 9.03 -8.61 12.52
N ILE A 29 8.31 -7.97 13.44
CA ILE A 29 8.59 -6.57 13.84
C ILE A 29 9.99 -6.42 14.45
N ARG A 30 10.46 -7.40 15.23
CA ARG A 30 11.84 -7.40 15.77
C ARG A 30 12.89 -7.51 14.67
N LEU A 31 12.66 -8.34 13.65
CA LEU A 31 13.53 -8.41 12.47
C LEU A 31 13.55 -7.08 11.71
N MET A 32 12.39 -6.44 11.53
CA MET A 32 12.32 -5.11 10.91
C MET A 32 13.09 -4.06 11.74
N ALA A 33 12.87 -4.01 13.06
CA ALA A 33 13.58 -3.12 13.95
C ALA A 33 15.09 -3.35 13.85
N ALA A 34 15.54 -4.61 13.80
CA ALA A 34 16.95 -4.94 13.66
C ALA A 34 17.58 -4.34 12.40
N ALA A 35 16.92 -4.48 11.25
CA ALA A 35 17.39 -3.90 10.00
C ALA A 35 17.41 -2.36 10.03
N LEU A 36 16.37 -1.74 10.60
CA LEU A 36 16.24 -0.28 10.64
C LEU A 36 17.20 0.37 11.64
N ASN A 37 17.67 -0.36 12.66
CA ASN A 37 18.58 0.13 13.70
C ASN A 37 20.03 -0.32 13.51
N ASN A 38 20.34 -1.06 12.45
CA ASN A 38 21.69 -1.51 12.20
C ASN A 38 22.51 -0.32 11.66
N ASP A 39 23.36 0.23 12.51
CA ASP A 39 24.29 1.30 12.15
C ASP A 39 25.68 0.67 12.04
N ASP A 40 26.26 0.68 10.83
CA ASP A 40 27.61 0.11 10.55
C ASP A 40 28.71 0.72 11.43
N SER A 41 28.41 1.83 12.11
CA SER A 41 29.30 2.56 13.01
C SER A 41 29.39 2.00 14.44
N GLN A 42 28.56 1.03 14.83
CA GLN A 42 28.58 0.45 16.19
C GLN A 42 29.27 -0.92 16.22
N THR A 43 30.60 -0.87 16.29
CA THR A 43 31.51 -2.04 16.43
C THR A 43 31.36 -2.84 17.74
N GLU A 44 30.45 -2.51 18.65
CA GLU A 44 30.20 -3.29 19.87
C GLU A 44 28.70 -3.30 20.25
N LEU A 45 27.81 -3.62 19.30
CA LEU A 45 26.47 -4.05 19.69
C LEU A 45 26.59 -5.44 20.33
N SER A 46 26.37 -5.50 21.64
CA SER A 46 25.91 -6.70 22.34
C SER A 46 24.78 -7.31 21.51
N SER A 47 25.12 -8.27 20.64
CA SER A 47 24.19 -8.89 19.70
C SER A 47 23.11 -9.56 20.51
N THR A 48 21.98 -8.88 20.68
CA THR A 48 20.86 -9.44 21.41
C THR A 48 20.28 -10.50 20.50
N VAL A 49 20.64 -11.75 20.76
CA VAL A 49 20.14 -12.89 20.01
C VAL A 49 18.65 -13.03 20.30
N ILE A 50 17.81 -12.86 19.28
CA ILE A 50 16.34 -13.00 19.40
C ILE A 50 15.93 -14.29 18.69
N ARG A 51 15.36 -15.22 19.46
CA ARG A 51 14.86 -16.50 18.92
C ARG A 51 13.43 -16.35 18.39
N LYS A 52 13.14 -17.05 17.29
CA LYS A 52 11.77 -17.25 16.81
C LYS A 52 10.92 -17.88 17.95
N PRO A 53 9.68 -17.44 18.17
CA PRO A 53 8.77 -18.07 19.12
C PRO A 53 8.63 -19.58 18.87
N ALA A 54 8.54 -20.36 19.95
CA ALA A 54 8.45 -21.83 19.87
C ALA A 54 7.13 -22.30 19.23
N ASP A 55 6.08 -21.49 19.33
CA ASP A 55 4.73 -21.73 18.82
C ASP A 55 4.51 -21.20 17.39
N ALA A 56 5.53 -20.61 16.77
CA ALA A 56 5.50 -20.12 15.39
C ALA A 56 6.35 -21.00 14.47
N SER A 57 5.84 -21.38 13.29
CA SER A 57 6.62 -22.02 12.22
C SER A 57 7.35 -20.97 11.35
N TRP A 58 8.38 -21.39 10.63
CA TRP A 58 9.05 -20.52 9.65
C TRP A 58 8.11 -20.16 8.48
N GLU A 59 7.19 -21.05 8.11
CA GLU A 59 6.13 -20.79 7.13
C GLU A 59 5.22 -19.64 7.58
N GLN A 60 4.84 -19.60 8.86
CA GLN A 60 4.02 -18.52 9.41
C GLN A 60 4.79 -17.20 9.43
N VAL A 61 6.07 -17.20 9.83
CA VAL A 61 6.92 -16.01 9.81
C VAL A 61 7.04 -15.48 8.38
N TYR A 62 7.35 -16.35 7.41
CA TYR A 62 7.42 -15.99 5.98
C TYR A 62 6.10 -15.45 5.45
N ALA A 63 4.99 -16.09 5.78
CA ALA A 63 3.66 -15.64 5.34
C ALA A 63 3.34 -14.22 5.85
N ILE A 64 3.69 -13.90 7.10
CA ILE A 64 3.48 -12.56 7.66
C ILE A 64 4.39 -11.52 6.98
N MET A 65 5.68 -11.83 6.78
CA MET A 65 6.60 -10.94 6.07
C MET A 65 6.08 -10.61 4.68
N SER A 66 5.63 -11.62 3.94
CA SER A 66 5.11 -11.45 2.59
C SER A 66 3.76 -10.75 2.54
N PHE A 67 2.90 -11.01 3.51
CA PHE A 67 1.63 -10.30 3.66
C PHE A 67 1.82 -8.79 3.90
N HIS A 68 2.91 -8.39 4.55
CA HIS A 68 3.26 -7.00 4.81
C HIS A 68 4.29 -6.41 3.83
N GLY A 69 4.84 -7.18 2.90
CA GLY A 69 5.82 -6.73 1.92
C GLY A 69 7.12 -6.25 2.56
N VAL A 70 7.58 -6.94 3.62
CA VAL A 70 8.77 -6.56 4.41
C VAL A 70 9.86 -7.64 4.36
N GLU A 71 9.83 -8.53 3.37
CA GLU A 71 10.78 -9.64 3.24
C GLU A 71 12.23 -9.13 3.22
N ALA A 72 12.57 -8.17 2.34
CA ALA A 72 13.92 -7.64 2.23
C ALA A 72 14.43 -7.01 3.53
N LEU A 73 13.55 -6.27 4.22
CA LEU A 73 13.83 -5.65 5.49
C LEU A 73 14.12 -6.70 6.58
N CYS A 74 13.25 -7.69 6.71
CA CYS A 74 13.44 -8.74 7.71
C CYS A 74 14.66 -9.62 7.42
N LEU A 75 15.02 -9.86 6.15
CA LEU A 75 16.20 -10.63 5.77
C LEU A 75 17.47 -9.93 6.27
N THR A 76 17.53 -8.61 6.09
CA THR A 76 18.65 -7.78 6.57
C THR A 76 18.74 -7.80 8.09
N GLY A 77 17.60 -7.77 8.78
CA GLY A 77 17.56 -7.83 10.24
C GLY A 77 17.95 -9.20 10.81
N LEU A 78 17.79 -10.27 10.04
CA LEU A 78 18.13 -11.64 10.43
C LEU A 78 19.60 -11.74 10.85
N SER A 79 20.51 -11.20 10.02
CA SER A 79 21.95 -11.21 10.29
C SER A 79 22.36 -10.39 11.52
N THR A 80 21.51 -9.48 11.98
CA THR A 80 21.77 -8.62 13.14
C THR A 80 21.36 -9.28 14.46
N ILE A 81 20.33 -10.14 14.47
CA ILE A 81 19.74 -10.70 15.70
C ILE A 81 19.82 -12.23 15.81
N MET A 82 20.44 -12.92 14.86
CA MET A 82 20.60 -14.38 14.88
C MET A 82 22.07 -14.77 14.68
N THR A 83 22.46 -15.91 15.27
CA THR A 83 23.76 -16.53 15.01
C THR A 83 23.72 -17.33 13.70
N ALA A 84 24.89 -17.63 13.13
CA ALA A 84 25.01 -18.44 11.92
C ALA A 84 24.32 -19.81 12.05
N ASP A 85 24.46 -20.48 13.21
CA ASP A 85 23.81 -21.78 13.46
C ASP A 85 22.28 -21.66 13.46
N MET A 86 21.74 -20.59 14.07
CA MET A 86 20.29 -20.37 14.08
C MET A 86 19.73 -20.05 12.69
N ILE A 87 20.54 -19.40 11.85
CA ILE A 87 20.18 -19.14 10.44
C ILE A 87 20.21 -20.45 9.65
N ALA A 88 21.18 -21.32 9.92
CA ALA A 88 21.28 -22.65 9.30
C ALA A 88 20.11 -23.58 9.66
N ASP A 89 19.44 -23.35 10.80
CA ASP A 89 18.21 -24.07 11.19
C ASP A 89 16.95 -23.65 10.40
N ILE A 90 17.03 -22.59 9.57
CA ILE A 90 15.91 -22.17 8.72
C ILE A 90 15.81 -23.15 7.54
N PRO A 91 14.62 -23.72 7.27
CA PRO A 91 14.45 -24.61 6.11
C PRO A 91 14.93 -23.95 4.82
N GLN A 92 15.77 -24.64 4.05
CA GLN A 92 16.40 -24.09 2.84
C GLN A 92 15.35 -23.53 1.86
N GLU A 93 14.22 -24.21 1.70
CA GLU A 93 13.13 -23.78 0.80
C GLU A 93 12.45 -22.47 1.26
N ILE A 94 12.47 -22.16 2.56
CA ILE A 94 12.01 -20.88 3.10
C ILE A 94 13.06 -19.80 2.80
N MET A 95 14.33 -20.11 3.05
CA MET A 95 15.43 -19.18 2.84
C MET A 95 15.59 -18.79 1.36
N ASP A 96 15.47 -19.74 0.44
CA ASP A 96 15.52 -19.49 -1.01
C ASP A 96 14.40 -18.54 -1.47
N ARG A 97 13.17 -18.75 -0.97
CA ARG A 97 12.05 -17.85 -1.26
C ARG A 97 12.26 -16.46 -0.69
N TRP A 98 12.86 -16.38 0.50
CA TRP A 98 13.13 -15.12 1.18
C TRP A 98 14.20 -14.30 0.46
N HIS A 99 15.32 -14.93 0.07
CA HIS A 99 16.32 -14.29 -0.79
C HIS A 99 15.72 -13.83 -2.12
N HIS A 100 14.93 -14.69 -2.78
CA HIS A 100 14.29 -14.32 -4.04
C HIS A 100 13.37 -13.09 -3.90
N ALA A 101 12.59 -12.99 -2.82
CA ALA A 101 11.74 -11.83 -2.55
C ALA A 101 12.55 -10.56 -2.27
N ALA A 102 13.67 -10.68 -1.57
CA ALA A 102 14.59 -9.57 -1.31
C ALA A 102 15.27 -9.08 -2.61
N ASP A 103 15.79 -10.00 -3.42
CA ASP A 103 16.40 -9.70 -4.72
C ASP A 103 15.39 -9.02 -5.66
N LEU A 104 14.14 -9.49 -5.68
CA LEU A 104 13.07 -8.89 -6.47
C LEU A 104 12.74 -7.47 -5.99
N THR A 105 12.87 -7.20 -4.69
CA THR A 105 12.66 -5.85 -4.13
C THR A 105 13.72 -4.88 -4.64
N LEU A 106 15.00 -5.27 -4.57
CA LEU A 106 16.11 -4.46 -5.10
C LEU A 106 15.99 -4.28 -6.62
N TYR A 107 15.75 -5.38 -7.36
CA TYR A 107 15.56 -5.33 -8.81
C TYR A 107 14.45 -4.37 -9.20
N ARG A 108 13.30 -4.42 -8.52
CA ARG A 108 12.18 -3.50 -8.79
C ARG A 108 12.54 -2.06 -8.53
N GLN A 109 13.24 -1.75 -7.43
CA GLN A 109 13.69 -0.39 -7.16
C GLN A 109 14.58 0.13 -8.31
N LEU A 110 15.58 -0.64 -8.73
CA LEU A 110 16.47 -0.26 -9.82
C LEU A 110 15.73 -0.11 -11.16
N ALA A 111 14.79 -1.01 -11.46
CA ALA A 111 13.98 -0.96 -12.66
C ALA A 111 13.05 0.26 -12.68
N PHE A 112 12.42 0.59 -11.55
CA PHE A 112 11.65 1.81 -11.39
C PHE A 112 12.50 3.06 -11.57
N ASP A 113 13.68 3.12 -10.98
CA ASP A 113 14.59 4.27 -11.10
C ASP A 113 15.05 4.49 -12.54
N ALA A 114 15.44 3.43 -13.24
CA ALA A 114 15.85 3.52 -14.64
C ALA A 114 14.71 4.01 -15.54
N GLU A 115 13.52 3.42 -15.41
CA GLU A 115 12.37 3.78 -16.23
C GLU A 115 11.85 5.19 -15.92
N ARG A 116 11.79 5.55 -14.62
CA ARG A 116 11.41 6.89 -14.15
C ARG A 116 12.33 7.95 -14.73
N ASN A 117 13.64 7.79 -14.58
CA ASN A 117 14.60 8.76 -15.11
C ASN A 117 14.46 8.93 -16.62
N ALA A 118 14.21 7.84 -17.35
CA ALA A 118 14.09 7.87 -18.80
C ALA A 118 12.85 8.64 -19.30
N PHE A 119 11.66 8.43 -18.72
CA PHE A 119 10.49 9.21 -19.12
C PHE A 119 10.51 10.64 -18.57
N LEU A 120 11.11 10.88 -17.40
CA LEU A 120 11.23 12.21 -16.84
C LEU A 120 12.15 13.11 -17.67
N GLU A 121 13.18 12.55 -18.31
CA GLU A 121 13.99 13.29 -19.28
C GLU A 121 13.16 13.76 -20.48
N GLU A 122 12.28 12.90 -20.99
CA GLU A 122 11.35 13.25 -22.08
C GLU A 122 10.30 14.29 -21.64
N PHE A 123 9.80 14.19 -20.40
CA PHE A 123 8.90 15.20 -19.81
C PHE A 123 9.59 16.55 -19.64
N SER A 124 10.80 16.55 -19.07
CA SER A 124 11.62 17.75 -18.89
C SER A 124 11.88 18.46 -20.22
N ALA A 125 12.18 17.71 -21.28
CA ALA A 125 12.45 18.27 -22.60
C ALA A 125 11.27 19.05 -23.22
N VAL A 126 10.05 18.82 -22.75
CA VAL A 126 8.83 19.52 -23.22
C VAL A 126 8.22 20.44 -22.15
N GLY A 127 8.98 20.77 -21.10
CA GLY A 127 8.55 21.71 -20.06
C GLY A 127 7.74 21.11 -18.92
N LEU A 128 7.48 19.79 -18.91
CA LEU A 128 6.73 19.16 -17.82
C LEU A 128 7.59 18.99 -16.58
N SER A 129 7.10 19.53 -15.47
CA SER A 129 7.66 19.37 -14.14
C SER A 129 6.92 18.29 -13.36
N TRP A 130 7.52 17.81 -12.28
CA TRP A 130 6.95 16.75 -11.46
C TRP A 130 7.21 16.94 -9.98
N ILE A 131 6.29 16.46 -9.14
CA ILE A 131 6.49 16.23 -7.71
C ILE A 131 6.48 14.72 -7.49
N THR A 132 7.55 14.17 -6.93
CA THR A 132 7.58 12.78 -6.48
C THR A 132 6.78 12.62 -5.21
N LEU A 133 6.07 11.51 -5.08
CA LEU A 133 5.26 11.23 -3.91
C LEU A 133 5.63 9.88 -3.28
N LYS A 134 5.33 9.78 -1.99
CA LYS A 134 5.32 8.54 -1.22
C LYS A 134 6.63 7.77 -1.40
N GLY A 135 6.54 6.64 -2.07
CA GLY A 135 7.58 5.64 -2.05
C GLY A 135 8.87 6.00 -2.73
N ILE A 136 8.80 6.92 -3.69
CA ILE A 136 9.95 7.34 -4.49
C ILE A 136 11.01 7.94 -3.57
N ASP A 137 10.62 8.91 -2.74
CA ASP A 137 11.54 9.57 -1.81
C ASP A 137 11.78 8.73 -0.56
N ILE A 138 10.72 8.15 0.03
CA ILE A 138 10.83 7.38 1.28
C ILE A 138 11.81 6.19 1.15
N ALA A 139 11.89 5.55 -0.03
CA ALA A 139 12.85 4.46 -0.26
C ALA A 139 14.31 4.89 -0.03
N THR A 140 14.64 6.17 -0.23
CA THR A 140 15.99 6.72 -0.04
C THR A 140 16.34 6.94 1.44
N TYR A 141 15.35 6.90 2.33
CA TYR A 141 15.55 7.10 3.78
C TYR A 141 15.81 5.78 4.53
N TYR A 142 15.62 4.65 3.86
CA TYR A 142 15.97 3.35 4.43
C TYR A 142 17.50 3.21 4.52
N PRO A 143 18.03 2.44 5.50
CA PRO A 143 19.48 2.33 5.71
C PRO A 143 20.29 1.89 4.49
N GLN A 144 19.67 1.10 3.59
CA GLN A 144 20.28 0.70 2.32
C GLN A 144 19.22 0.54 1.22
N PRO A 145 19.60 0.62 -0.07
CA PRO A 145 18.71 0.32 -1.18
C PRO A 145 18.14 -1.10 -1.13
N GLY A 146 16.96 -1.30 -1.69
CA GLY A 146 16.31 -2.60 -1.80
C GLY A 146 15.57 -3.08 -0.56
N LEU A 147 15.47 -2.26 0.50
CA LEU A 147 14.73 -2.63 1.72
C LEU A 147 13.24 -2.31 1.67
N ARG A 148 12.86 -1.30 0.89
CA ARG A 148 11.48 -0.83 0.78
C ARG A 148 10.81 -1.42 -0.45
N SER A 149 9.90 -2.36 -0.25
CA SER A 149 9.07 -2.87 -1.34
C SER A 149 8.16 -1.77 -1.92
N MET A 150 8.00 -1.77 -3.25
CA MET A 150 7.12 -0.86 -3.99
C MET A 150 6.39 -1.61 -5.10
N GLY A 151 5.10 -1.35 -5.25
CA GLY A 151 4.28 -1.92 -6.33
C GLY A 151 4.06 -0.92 -7.48
N ASP A 152 4.17 0.36 -7.17
CA ASP A 152 3.81 1.51 -7.99
C ASP A 152 4.72 2.71 -7.68
N GLN A 153 4.71 3.70 -8.56
CA GLN A 153 5.31 5.01 -8.34
C GLN A 153 4.34 6.13 -8.66
N ASP A 154 4.15 7.01 -7.69
CA ASP A 154 3.22 8.14 -7.74
C ASP A 154 3.95 9.45 -8.02
N LEU A 155 3.50 10.18 -9.03
CA LEU A 155 4.03 11.51 -9.36
C LEU A 155 2.89 12.49 -9.65
N VAL A 156 2.96 13.71 -9.12
CA VAL A 156 2.16 14.83 -9.65
C VAL A 156 2.89 15.39 -10.86
N ILE A 157 2.19 15.58 -11.97
CA ILE A 157 2.77 16.13 -13.21
C ILE A 157 2.04 17.41 -13.60
N GLY A 158 2.78 18.45 -14.00
CA GLY A 158 2.20 19.72 -14.41
C GLY A 158 3.22 20.72 -14.93
N TYR A 159 2.72 21.85 -15.43
CA TYR A 159 3.53 23.02 -15.75
C TYR A 159 3.56 23.95 -14.53
N VAL A 160 4.72 24.57 -14.25
CA VAL A 160 4.90 25.46 -13.08
C VAL A 160 5.11 26.90 -13.58
N GLY A 161 4.57 27.88 -12.84
CA GLY A 161 4.39 29.28 -13.27
C GLY A 161 5.55 29.94 -14.03
N ASN A 162 5.19 30.75 -15.05
CA ASN A 162 5.99 31.34 -16.13
C ASN A 162 6.45 30.40 -17.27
N ASP A 163 6.15 29.10 -17.21
CA ASP A 163 6.42 28.15 -18.30
C ASP A 163 5.20 27.97 -19.24
N SER A 164 4.04 28.53 -18.88
CA SER A 164 2.75 28.34 -19.54
C SER A 164 2.42 29.31 -20.66
N GLY A 165 3.26 30.33 -20.92
CA GLY A 165 3.13 31.27 -22.05
C GLY A 165 1.68 31.57 -22.45
N ASP A 166 0.95 32.34 -21.64
CA ASP A 166 -0.43 32.82 -21.90
C ASP A 166 -1.59 31.78 -21.87
N GLY A 167 -1.39 30.54 -21.40
CA GLY A 167 -2.44 29.50 -21.36
C GLY A 167 -3.35 29.48 -20.11
N ASP A 168 -4.64 29.14 -20.32
CA ASP A 168 -5.63 28.74 -19.30
C ASP A 168 -5.19 27.42 -18.61
N ASP A 169 -5.29 27.31 -17.28
CA ASP A 169 -4.91 26.12 -16.48
C ASP A 169 -5.53 24.81 -17.01
N THR A 170 -6.71 24.89 -17.64
CA THR A 170 -7.38 23.74 -18.24
C THR A 170 -6.68 23.23 -19.51
N ASP A 171 -6.07 24.12 -20.30
CA ASP A 171 -5.28 23.77 -21.49
C ASP A 171 -3.96 23.09 -21.09
N ASP A 172 -3.32 23.57 -20.03
CA ASP A 172 -2.08 23.01 -19.48
C ASP A 172 -2.26 21.57 -18.98
N ALA A 173 -3.36 21.28 -18.28
CA ALA A 173 -3.68 19.92 -17.82
C ALA A 173 -3.90 18.96 -19.01
N HIS A 174 -4.63 19.39 -20.04
CA HIS A 174 -4.88 18.58 -21.23
C HIS A 174 -3.60 18.34 -22.04
N ARG A 175 -2.75 19.36 -22.13
CA ARG A 175 -1.43 19.27 -22.76
C ARG A 175 -0.52 18.30 -22.03
N ALA A 176 -0.48 18.34 -20.69
CA ALA A 176 0.30 17.41 -19.87
C ALA A 176 -0.15 15.96 -20.09
N GLU A 177 -1.46 15.70 -20.04
CA GLU A 177 -2.01 14.36 -20.29
C GLU A 177 -1.64 13.83 -21.68
N THR A 178 -1.75 14.68 -22.71
CA THR A 178 -1.39 14.30 -24.09
C THR A 178 0.08 13.87 -24.18
N VAL A 179 0.98 14.61 -23.54
CA VAL A 179 2.40 14.27 -23.48
C VAL A 179 2.63 12.96 -22.72
N ILE A 180 2.04 12.80 -21.53
CA ILE A 180 2.17 11.59 -20.70
C ILE A 180 1.74 10.36 -21.49
N ARG A 181 0.54 10.39 -22.09
CA ARG A 181 0.02 9.26 -22.88
C ARG A 181 0.95 8.91 -24.04
N ARG A 182 1.43 9.90 -24.78
CA ARG A 182 2.34 9.71 -25.91
C ARG A 182 3.65 9.04 -25.46
N VAL A 183 4.33 9.61 -24.46
CA VAL A 183 5.62 9.11 -23.97
C VAL A 183 5.47 7.69 -23.40
N MET A 184 4.49 7.46 -22.53
CA MET A 184 4.29 6.16 -21.90
C MET A 184 3.91 5.07 -22.92
N THR A 185 3.04 5.39 -23.89
CA THR A 185 2.67 4.45 -24.96
C THR A 185 3.87 4.11 -25.84
N ASN A 186 4.68 5.11 -26.21
CA ASN A 186 5.91 4.89 -26.99
C ASN A 186 6.91 3.98 -26.25
N ARG A 187 6.87 3.98 -24.92
CA ARG A 187 7.68 3.11 -24.04
C ARG A 187 7.05 1.74 -23.79
N GLY A 188 5.92 1.43 -24.40
CA GLY A 188 5.26 0.14 -24.29
C GLY A 188 4.40 -0.04 -23.04
N TYR A 189 4.05 1.05 -22.35
CA TYR A 189 3.07 1.03 -21.27
C TYR A 189 1.65 1.15 -21.83
N THR A 190 0.69 0.53 -21.14
CA THR A 190 -0.73 0.65 -21.44
C THR A 190 -1.40 1.46 -20.33
N CYS A 191 -2.29 2.38 -20.70
CA CYS A 191 -3.12 3.08 -19.73
C CYS A 191 -4.23 2.13 -19.26
N ASP A 192 -4.13 1.61 -18.05
CA ASP A 192 -5.08 0.62 -17.51
C ASP A 192 -6.24 1.28 -16.76
N ALA A 193 -6.03 2.52 -16.28
CA ALA A 193 -7.06 3.32 -15.66
C ALA A 193 -6.87 4.81 -15.92
N ASP A 194 -7.99 5.51 -16.01
CA ASP A 194 -8.07 6.96 -16.16
C ASP A 194 -9.16 7.46 -15.22
N TRP A 195 -8.73 7.86 -14.03
CA TRP A 195 -9.59 8.37 -12.98
C TRP A 195 -9.50 9.89 -12.94
N ASP A 196 -10.51 10.54 -12.37
CA ASP A 196 -10.50 12.00 -12.16
C ASP A 196 -9.22 12.50 -11.44
N ARG A 197 -8.65 11.67 -10.56
CA ARG A 197 -7.40 11.99 -9.86
C ARG A 197 -6.13 11.75 -10.69
N GLU A 198 -6.07 10.66 -11.46
CA GLU A 198 -4.80 10.15 -11.99
C GLU A 198 -4.93 9.33 -13.27
N LEU A 199 -3.82 9.19 -13.98
CA LEU A 199 -3.61 8.25 -15.07
C LEU A 199 -2.70 7.12 -14.61
N SER A 200 -3.15 5.88 -14.73
CA SER A 200 -2.39 4.69 -14.32
C SER A 200 -1.88 3.92 -15.53
N PHE A 201 -0.58 3.63 -15.54
CA PHE A 201 0.11 2.95 -16.64
C PHE A 201 0.85 1.70 -16.16
N THR A 202 0.60 0.54 -16.77
CA THR A 202 1.37 -0.69 -16.53
C THR A 202 2.08 -1.15 -17.79
N ASN A 203 3.26 -1.72 -17.61
CA ASN A 203 3.96 -2.43 -18.67
C ASN A 203 3.92 -3.94 -18.40
N ALA A 204 3.25 -4.69 -19.27
CA ALA A 204 3.04 -6.13 -19.10
C ALA A 204 4.33 -6.96 -19.17
N ARG A 205 5.44 -6.43 -19.71
CA ARG A 205 6.72 -7.15 -19.84
C ARG A 205 7.55 -7.07 -18.56
N ASN A 206 7.65 -5.90 -17.96
CA ASN A 206 8.46 -5.68 -16.75
C ASN A 206 7.62 -5.63 -15.46
N GLY A 207 6.30 -5.50 -15.57
CA GLY A 207 5.36 -5.44 -14.44
C GLY A 207 5.39 -4.13 -13.67
N LEU A 208 6.04 -3.07 -14.18
CA LEU A 208 6.11 -1.78 -13.51
C LEU A 208 4.82 -0.99 -13.70
N HIS A 209 4.44 -0.26 -12.65
CA HIS A 209 3.23 0.55 -12.59
C HIS A 209 3.54 2.00 -12.20
N PHE A 210 3.03 2.96 -12.96
CA PHE A 210 3.19 4.39 -12.69
C PHE A 210 1.83 5.08 -12.64
N GLU A 211 1.63 5.90 -11.62
CA GLU A 211 0.45 6.74 -11.44
C GLU A 211 0.84 8.21 -11.59
N PHE A 212 0.27 8.87 -12.60
CA PHE A 212 0.45 10.30 -12.84
C PHE A 212 -0.77 11.06 -12.34
N HIS A 213 -0.59 11.74 -11.21
CA HIS A 213 -1.62 12.46 -10.47
C HIS A 213 -1.84 13.85 -11.10
N ARG A 214 -3.11 14.14 -11.42
CA ARG A 214 -3.60 15.49 -11.74
C ARG A 214 -3.76 16.32 -10.47
N LYS A 215 -4.06 15.66 -9.36
CA LYS A 215 -4.27 16.22 -8.01
C LYS A 215 -3.93 15.16 -6.96
N ILE A 216 -3.46 15.59 -5.80
CA ILE A 216 -3.08 14.66 -4.71
C ILE A 216 -4.33 13.98 -4.10
N THR A 217 -5.43 14.72 -4.00
CA THR A 217 -6.71 14.28 -3.42
C THR A 217 -7.87 14.56 -4.36
N SER A 218 -8.95 13.79 -4.28
CA SER A 218 -10.17 13.99 -5.08
C SER A 218 -11.42 14.25 -4.24
N GLU A 219 -12.38 14.98 -4.81
CA GLU A 219 -13.71 15.15 -4.19
C GLU A 219 -14.42 13.81 -4.01
N GLY A 220 -14.18 12.83 -4.90
CA GLY A 220 -14.72 11.48 -4.76
C GLY A 220 -14.26 10.81 -3.46
N GLU A 221 -12.97 10.91 -3.12
CA GLU A 221 -12.43 10.37 -1.87
C GLU A 221 -13.00 11.09 -0.64
N GLN A 222 -13.27 12.39 -0.75
CA GLN A 222 -13.95 13.14 0.30
C GLN A 222 -15.40 12.69 0.50
N LEU A 223 -16.16 12.51 -0.59
CA LEU A 223 -17.54 12.04 -0.55
C LEU A 223 -17.66 10.61 -0.04
N GLU A 224 -16.62 9.80 -0.24
CA GLU A 224 -16.50 8.48 0.38
C GLU A 224 -16.09 8.55 1.87
N GLY A 225 -15.76 9.74 2.39
CA GLY A 225 -15.31 10.01 3.75
C GLY A 225 -13.87 9.58 4.03
N LEU A 226 -13.06 9.34 3.00
CA LEU A 226 -11.65 8.91 3.14
C LEU A 226 -10.76 10.09 3.55
N TYR A 227 -11.15 11.30 3.12
CA TYR A 227 -10.50 12.56 3.47
C TYR A 227 -11.52 13.54 4.07
N SER A 228 -11.06 14.39 4.99
CA SER A 228 -11.82 15.55 5.45
C SER A 228 -11.80 16.65 4.37
N ARG A 229 -12.73 17.62 4.44
CA ARG A 229 -12.68 18.80 3.57
C ARG A 229 -11.36 19.55 3.72
N ALA A 230 -10.87 19.70 4.96
CA ALA A 230 -9.58 20.33 5.24
C ALA A 230 -8.40 19.66 4.53
N VAL A 231 -8.39 18.33 4.43
CA VAL A 231 -7.36 17.60 3.67
C VAL A 231 -7.44 17.92 2.17
N VAL A 232 -8.64 17.92 1.59
CA VAL A 232 -8.81 18.25 0.16
C VAL A 232 -8.37 19.68 -0.14
N ASP A 233 -8.75 20.62 0.72
CA ASP A 233 -8.45 22.03 0.52
C ASP A 233 -6.95 22.32 0.69
N HIS A 234 -6.29 21.66 1.66
CA HIS A 234 -4.84 21.82 1.89
C HIS A 234 -4.00 21.38 0.69
N TYR A 235 -4.34 20.22 0.09
CA TYR A 235 -3.61 19.67 -1.05
C TYR A 235 -4.19 20.06 -2.42
N ALA A 236 -5.02 21.11 -2.47
CA ALA A 236 -5.61 21.59 -3.72
C ALA A 236 -4.55 22.13 -4.69
N ASP A 237 -3.53 22.82 -4.17
CA ASP A 237 -2.34 23.25 -4.93
C ASP A 237 -1.07 22.60 -4.34
N PRO A 238 -0.67 21.42 -4.82
CA PRO A 238 0.51 20.74 -4.33
C PRO A 238 1.82 21.44 -4.70
N TRP A 239 1.81 22.34 -5.69
CA TRP A 239 3.02 23.05 -6.12
C TRP A 239 3.42 24.14 -5.12
N ALA A 240 2.46 24.74 -4.43
CA ALA A 240 2.72 25.66 -3.32
C ALA A 240 3.35 24.98 -2.10
N LEU A 241 3.21 23.66 -1.98
CA LEU A 241 3.75 22.83 -0.90
C LEU A 241 5.09 22.16 -1.25
N ALA A 242 5.56 22.38 -2.48
CA ALA A 242 6.74 21.72 -3.02
C ALA A 242 7.92 22.68 -3.18
N MET A 243 9.11 22.10 -3.12
CA MET A 243 10.38 22.78 -3.37
C MET A 243 11.19 22.01 -4.41
N PRO A 244 12.00 22.69 -5.23
CA PRO A 244 12.75 22.03 -6.29
C PRO A 244 13.84 21.09 -5.75
N TYR A 245 14.14 20.02 -6.48
CA TYR A 245 15.33 19.22 -6.20
C TYR A 245 16.62 20.01 -6.44
N GLY A 246 17.62 19.81 -5.58
CA GLY A 246 19.00 20.26 -5.80
C GLY A 246 19.26 21.77 -5.63
N ILE A 247 18.37 22.53 -4.97
CA ILE A 247 18.69 23.89 -4.51
C ILE A 247 19.04 23.82 -3.02
N ASP A 248 20.33 23.92 -2.69
CA ASP A 248 20.78 24.24 -1.33
C ASP A 248 20.35 25.68 -1.01
N GLU A 249 19.78 25.94 0.18
CA GLU A 249 19.35 27.29 0.64
C GLU A 249 20.42 28.39 0.46
N GLN A 250 21.70 28.01 0.44
CA GLN A 250 22.83 28.94 0.27
C GLN A 250 23.02 29.43 -1.17
N SER A 251 22.49 28.73 -2.17
CA SER A 251 22.70 29.04 -3.60
C SER A 251 21.78 30.13 -4.16
N MET A 252 20.75 30.55 -3.40
CA MET A 252 19.83 31.62 -3.82
C MET A 252 20.45 33.02 -3.85
N THR A 253 21.63 33.24 -3.26
CA THR A 253 22.13 34.60 -2.98
C THR A 253 23.02 35.22 -4.07
N ALA A 254 23.38 34.51 -5.15
CA ALA A 254 24.31 35.08 -6.15
C ALA A 254 23.91 34.92 -7.63
N ALA A 255 23.09 33.93 -8.00
CA ALA A 255 22.88 33.60 -9.41
C ALA A 255 21.61 34.21 -10.05
N SER A 256 20.66 34.75 -9.28
CA SER A 256 19.38 35.25 -9.84
C SER A 256 19.41 36.70 -10.34
N MET A 257 20.53 37.43 -10.22
CA MET A 257 20.58 38.85 -10.58
C MET A 257 21.34 39.21 -11.87
N THR A 258 21.94 38.27 -12.61
CA THR A 258 22.73 38.66 -13.80
C THR A 258 22.64 37.68 -14.97
N ALA A 259 21.49 37.60 -15.66
CA ALA A 259 21.44 37.12 -17.05
C ALA A 259 20.16 37.53 -17.80
N ALA A 260 19.86 38.83 -17.84
CA ALA A 260 18.96 39.36 -18.86
C ALA A 260 19.75 39.60 -20.15
N SER A 261 19.91 38.58 -21.01
CA SER A 261 20.22 38.77 -22.45
C SER A 261 20.35 37.45 -23.23
N ARG A 262 19.46 37.31 -24.22
CA ARG A 262 19.59 36.63 -25.54
C ARG A 262 19.33 35.11 -25.61
N SER A 263 18.37 34.81 -26.51
CA SER A 263 17.66 33.53 -26.78
C SER A 263 16.87 33.01 -25.59
N GLU A 264 15.53 32.89 -25.72
CA GLU A 264 14.73 32.20 -24.73
C GLU A 264 15.28 30.77 -24.57
N PRO A 265 15.86 30.41 -23.41
CA PRO A 265 16.24 29.03 -23.20
C PRO A 265 14.94 28.22 -23.28
N VAL A 266 14.94 27.13 -24.06
CA VAL A 266 13.86 26.13 -24.01
C VAL A 266 13.70 25.77 -22.55
N ARG A 267 12.61 26.25 -21.93
CA ARG A 267 12.40 26.10 -20.49
C ARG A 267 12.13 24.63 -20.24
N ARG A 268 13.12 23.95 -19.66
CA ARG A 268 13.03 22.54 -19.32
C ARG A 268 12.23 22.38 -18.05
N GLY A 269 11.33 21.40 -18.05
CA GLY A 269 10.64 20.99 -16.85
C GLY A 269 11.64 20.43 -15.83
N ARG A 270 11.29 20.48 -14.55
CA ARG A 270 12.18 20.13 -13.45
C ARG A 270 11.46 19.33 -12.38
N GLY A 271 12.24 18.63 -11.57
CA GLY A 271 11.72 17.88 -10.44
C GLY A 271 11.59 18.74 -9.18
N TYR A 272 10.56 18.43 -8.41
CA TYR A 272 10.23 18.97 -7.10
C TYR A 272 9.97 17.82 -6.13
N ARG A 273 10.07 18.13 -4.84
CA ARG A 273 9.63 17.30 -3.72
C ARG A 273 8.80 18.15 -2.76
N LEU A 274 7.90 17.54 -2.01
CA LEU A 274 7.26 18.23 -0.90
C LEU A 274 8.32 18.74 0.09
N THR A 275 8.04 19.85 0.78
CA THR A 275 8.89 20.26 1.91
C THR A 275 8.93 19.14 2.96
N PRO A 276 9.97 19.07 3.82
CA PRO A 276 10.07 18.01 4.84
C PRO A 276 8.81 17.85 5.68
N ASP A 277 8.23 18.97 6.13
CA ASP A 277 7.00 19.01 6.91
C ASP A 277 5.81 18.46 6.10
N GLU A 278 5.65 18.89 4.85
CA GLU A 278 4.55 18.48 3.97
C GLU A 278 4.67 17.03 3.52
N GLU A 279 5.88 16.52 3.29
CA GLU A 279 6.09 15.12 2.97
C GLU A 279 5.65 14.22 4.13
N TYR A 280 5.99 14.60 5.38
CA TYR A 280 5.56 13.88 6.57
C TYR A 280 4.04 13.98 6.78
N LEU A 281 3.46 15.18 6.67
CA LEU A 281 2.01 15.37 6.77
C LEU A 281 1.28 14.54 5.71
N TYR A 282 1.80 14.51 4.48
CA TYR A 282 1.19 13.73 3.41
C TYR A 282 1.30 12.22 3.66
N HIS A 283 2.41 11.75 4.20
CA HIS A 283 2.56 10.35 4.63
C HIS A 283 1.49 9.96 5.67
N VAL A 284 1.26 10.79 6.69
CA VAL A 284 0.23 10.55 7.72
C VAL A 284 -1.18 10.60 7.11
N VAL A 285 -1.46 11.56 6.22
CA VAL A 285 -2.73 11.67 5.49
C VAL A 285 -2.99 10.44 4.60
N HIS A 286 -1.95 9.94 3.94
CA HIS A 286 -2.02 8.74 3.12
C HIS A 286 -2.28 7.49 3.97
N MET A 287 -1.58 7.37 5.12
CA MET A 287 -1.86 6.33 6.12
C MET A 287 -3.29 6.39 6.61
N TRP A 288 -3.80 7.58 6.90
CA TRP A 288 -5.18 7.80 7.34
C TRP A 288 -6.21 7.32 6.31
N LYS A 289 -5.99 7.62 5.01
CA LYS A 289 -6.83 7.08 3.94
C LYS A 289 -6.84 5.55 3.94
N HIS A 290 -5.69 4.90 4.07
CA HIS A 290 -5.62 3.43 4.12
C HIS A 290 -6.30 2.90 5.37
N TYR A 291 -6.01 3.49 6.52
CA TYR A 291 -6.65 3.18 7.79
C TYR A 291 -8.17 3.30 7.69
N ASN A 292 -8.73 4.30 7.03
CA ASN A 292 -10.17 4.43 6.87
C ASN A 292 -10.77 3.57 5.76
N SER A 293 -9.97 3.14 4.78
CA SER A 293 -10.49 2.38 3.64
C SER A 293 -10.44 0.87 3.87
N ALA A 294 -9.27 0.29 4.08
CA ALA A 294 -9.07 -1.16 4.12
C ALA A 294 -8.03 -1.62 5.17
N GLY A 295 -7.44 -0.69 5.92
CA GLY A 295 -6.30 -0.93 6.80
C GLY A 295 -4.95 -0.75 6.09
N PHE A 296 -3.87 -0.80 6.85
CA PHE A 296 -2.49 -0.71 6.35
C PHE A 296 -1.55 -1.66 7.09
N GLY A 297 -0.42 -2.02 6.46
CA GLY A 297 0.53 -3.01 6.97
C GLY A 297 1.76 -2.43 7.68
N LEU A 298 2.61 -3.31 8.21
CA LEU A 298 3.81 -2.95 8.96
C LEU A 298 4.78 -2.03 8.21
N ARG A 299 4.81 -2.08 6.87
CA ARG A 299 5.66 -1.21 6.03
C ARG A 299 5.42 0.28 6.32
N PHE A 300 4.19 0.70 6.61
CA PHE A 300 3.92 2.09 6.95
C PHE A 300 4.55 2.53 8.27
N LEU A 301 4.70 1.62 9.25
CA LEU A 301 5.43 1.93 10.48
C LEU A 301 6.94 2.08 10.19
N ALA A 302 7.49 1.27 9.30
CA ALA A 302 8.88 1.40 8.86
C ALA A 302 9.11 2.74 8.12
N ASP A 303 8.22 3.08 7.19
CA ASP A 303 8.21 4.38 6.48
C ASP A 303 8.15 5.55 7.49
N THR A 304 7.25 5.47 8.48
CA THR A 304 7.17 6.48 9.55
C THR A 304 8.50 6.61 10.31
N LEU A 305 9.12 5.50 10.72
CA LEU A 305 10.37 5.55 11.48
C LEU A 305 11.50 6.22 10.71
N VAL A 306 11.68 5.85 9.43
CA VAL A 306 12.76 6.43 8.61
C VAL A 306 12.54 7.91 8.34
N MET A 307 11.28 8.35 8.15
CA MET A 307 10.95 9.77 7.98
C MET A 307 11.20 10.57 9.26
N LEU A 308 10.78 10.05 10.42
CA LEU A 308 11.04 10.69 11.71
C LEU A 308 12.54 10.91 11.95
N ARG A 309 13.38 9.96 11.54
CA ARG A 309 14.84 10.06 11.64
C ARG A 309 15.44 11.01 10.62
N ARG A 310 14.97 10.93 9.37
CA ARG A 310 15.43 11.78 8.27
C ARG A 310 15.23 13.26 8.60
N TYR A 311 14.10 13.59 9.24
CA TYR A 311 13.67 14.96 9.47
C TYR A 311 13.76 15.43 10.93
N ASP A 312 14.43 14.68 11.80
CA ASP A 312 14.61 15.00 13.23
C ASP A 312 15.09 16.45 13.47
N ARG A 313 15.89 17.00 12.55
CA ARG A 313 16.42 18.37 12.60
C ARG A 313 15.77 19.37 11.65
N GLU A 314 14.92 18.90 10.73
CA GLU A 314 14.27 19.74 9.70
C GLU A 314 12.82 20.07 10.05
N PHE A 315 12.17 19.31 10.93
CA PHE A 315 10.76 19.53 11.25
C PHE A 315 10.46 20.84 11.99
N ASN A 316 9.49 21.57 11.46
CA ASN A 316 8.77 22.58 12.23
C ASN A 316 7.66 21.90 13.04
N ALA A 317 8.00 21.46 14.26
CA ALA A 317 7.05 20.76 15.13
C ALA A 317 5.76 21.55 15.42
N SER A 318 5.85 22.88 15.54
CA SER A 318 4.67 23.72 15.75
C SER A 318 3.76 23.73 14.53
N TYR A 319 4.33 23.85 13.34
CA TYR A 319 3.58 23.80 12.09
C TYR A 319 2.89 22.44 11.90
N ILE A 320 3.64 21.34 12.05
CA ILE A 320 3.09 19.98 11.92
C ILE A 320 1.94 19.77 12.90
N HIS A 321 2.10 20.16 14.17
CA HIS A 321 1.04 20.02 15.17
C HIS A 321 -0.23 20.78 14.78
N THR A 322 -0.10 22.07 14.43
CA THR A 322 -1.24 22.89 14.00
C THR A 322 -1.92 22.33 12.75
N MET A 323 -1.13 21.81 11.80
CA MET A 323 -1.66 21.19 10.60
C MET A 323 -2.40 19.88 10.91
N LEU A 324 -1.85 19.00 11.74
CA LEU A 324 -2.53 17.76 12.14
C LEU A 324 -3.88 18.04 12.84
N GLU A 325 -3.94 19.10 13.66
CA GLU A 325 -5.19 19.54 14.31
C GLU A 325 -6.19 20.04 13.27
N THR A 326 -5.73 20.89 12.34
CA THR A 326 -6.55 21.46 11.26
C THR A 326 -7.11 20.36 10.35
N LEU A 327 -6.29 19.35 10.03
CA LEU A 327 -6.67 18.22 9.20
C LEU A 327 -7.56 17.20 9.95
N GLY A 328 -7.61 17.28 11.29
CA GLY A 328 -8.42 16.43 12.16
C GLY A 328 -7.83 15.03 12.36
N ILE A 329 -6.51 14.88 12.30
CA ILE A 329 -5.82 13.58 12.34
C ILE A 329 -4.73 13.49 13.43
N SER A 330 -4.67 14.43 14.38
CA SER A 330 -3.67 14.45 15.46
C SER A 330 -3.67 13.21 16.33
N GLU A 331 -4.84 12.69 16.75
CA GLU A 331 -4.90 11.48 17.58
C GLU A 331 -4.39 10.23 16.84
N PHE A 332 -4.70 10.14 15.54
CA PHE A 332 -4.23 9.07 14.69
C PHE A 332 -2.71 9.13 14.53
N GLU A 333 -2.17 10.31 14.22
CA GLU A 333 -0.73 10.52 14.10
C GLU A 333 -0.01 10.17 15.40
N ASN A 334 -0.50 10.64 16.55
CA ASN A 334 0.09 10.36 17.85
C ASN A 334 0.13 8.85 18.13
N THR A 335 -0.97 8.15 17.85
CA THR A 335 -1.05 6.69 18.03
C THR A 335 -0.05 5.97 17.11
N VAL A 336 0.03 6.35 15.83
CA VAL A 336 0.97 5.77 14.86
C VAL A 336 2.42 6.03 15.28
N ARG A 337 2.75 7.28 15.65
CA ARG A 337 4.10 7.70 16.06
C ARG A 337 4.54 6.95 17.30
N ASN A 338 3.71 6.93 18.34
CA ASN A 338 4.00 6.22 19.60
C ASN A 338 4.19 4.72 19.37
N LEU A 339 3.28 4.09 18.61
CA LEU A 339 3.40 2.68 18.25
C LEU A 339 4.70 2.41 17.49
N THR A 340 5.00 3.23 16.47
CA THR A 340 6.20 3.09 15.63
C THR A 340 7.48 3.14 16.47
N LEU A 341 7.61 4.17 17.31
CA LEU A 341 8.79 4.35 18.17
C LEU A 341 8.91 3.21 19.18
N ALA A 342 7.80 2.75 19.76
CA ALA A 342 7.81 1.67 20.73
C ALA A 342 8.21 0.31 20.14
N VAL A 343 7.80 0.02 18.89
CA VAL A 343 7.97 -1.32 18.31
C VAL A 343 9.12 -1.45 17.31
N LEU A 344 9.50 -0.36 16.64
CA LEU A 344 10.61 -0.32 15.68
C LEU A 344 11.78 0.57 16.12
N GLY A 345 11.58 1.48 17.08
CA GLY A 345 12.63 2.41 17.54
C GLY A 345 13.75 1.75 18.36
N SER A 346 13.55 0.52 18.83
CA SER A 346 14.57 -0.29 19.51
C SER A 346 14.41 -1.76 19.17
N THR A 347 15.53 -2.48 19.13
CA THR A 347 15.57 -3.94 18.95
C THR A 347 15.32 -4.69 20.25
N THR A 348 15.50 -4.06 21.41
CA THR A 348 15.44 -4.69 22.74
C THR A 348 14.36 -4.09 23.64
N GLY A 349 14.09 -4.74 24.77
CA GLY A 349 13.11 -4.26 25.76
C GLY A 349 11.65 -4.66 25.47
N THR A 350 10.79 -4.54 26.46
CA THR A 350 9.34 -4.77 26.35
C THR A 350 8.67 -3.58 25.68
N TRP A 351 7.72 -3.84 24.77
CA TRP A 351 6.92 -2.76 24.19
C TRP A 351 6.00 -2.18 25.26
N ASN A 352 6.20 -0.90 25.57
CA ASN A 352 5.28 -0.14 26.40
C ASN A 352 4.34 0.63 25.48
N ILE A 353 3.20 0.01 25.16
CA ILE A 353 2.18 0.58 24.25
C ILE A 353 0.85 0.66 24.98
N GLY A 354 0.11 1.76 24.77
CA GLY A 354 -1.19 1.99 25.37
C GLY A 354 -2.30 1.15 24.71
N THR A 355 -3.54 1.38 25.13
CA THR A 355 -4.73 0.68 24.61
C THR A 355 -4.94 0.99 23.12
N SER A 356 -4.79 2.25 22.72
CA SER A 356 -4.98 2.70 21.33
C SER A 356 -3.91 2.11 20.41
N GLU A 357 -2.64 2.16 20.81
CA GLU A 357 -1.53 1.57 20.07
C GLU A 357 -1.67 0.05 19.97
N SER A 358 -2.10 -0.61 21.06
CA SER A 358 -2.37 -2.06 21.06
C SER A 358 -3.50 -2.46 20.13
N ALA A 359 -4.57 -1.65 20.06
CA ALA A 359 -5.68 -1.88 19.13
C ALA A 359 -5.24 -1.69 17.68
N MET A 360 -4.51 -0.61 17.40
CA MET A 360 -3.96 -0.34 16.07
C MET A 360 -3.01 -1.44 15.61
N LEU A 361 -2.13 -1.94 16.48
CA LEU A 361 -1.22 -3.03 16.16
C LEU A 361 -1.96 -4.31 15.75
N ARG A 362 -3.07 -4.65 16.42
CA ARG A 362 -3.92 -5.79 16.04
C ARG A 362 -4.52 -5.60 14.65
N GLU A 363 -5.06 -4.41 14.36
CA GLU A 363 -5.62 -4.10 13.04
C GLU A 363 -4.54 -4.18 11.94
N ILE A 364 -3.34 -3.62 12.21
CA ILE A 364 -2.22 -3.66 11.27
C ILE A 364 -1.83 -5.10 10.95
N ALA A 365 -1.71 -5.97 11.97
CA ALA A 365 -1.35 -7.37 11.79
C ALA A 365 -2.32 -8.14 10.88
N GLU A 366 -3.57 -7.68 10.77
CA GLU A 366 -4.62 -8.30 9.94
C GLU A 366 -4.79 -7.61 8.57
N SER A 367 -4.10 -6.50 8.32
CA SER A 367 -4.35 -5.63 7.16
C SER A 367 -3.44 -5.86 5.95
N GLY A 368 -2.18 -6.26 6.16
CA GLY A 368 -1.24 -6.50 5.04
C GLY A 368 -0.90 -5.23 4.25
N VAL A 369 -0.18 -5.35 3.12
CA VAL A 369 0.32 -4.17 2.35
C VAL A 369 -0.80 -3.21 1.92
N TYR A 370 -1.91 -3.75 1.42
CA TYR A 370 -2.97 -2.99 0.75
C TYR A 370 -4.30 -2.94 1.53
N GLY A 371 -4.32 -3.43 2.76
CA GLY A 371 -5.56 -3.69 3.48
C GLY A 371 -6.28 -4.96 3.00
N THR A 372 -7.37 -5.30 3.66
CA THR A 372 -8.17 -6.49 3.33
C THR A 372 -9.61 -6.15 2.94
N GLN A 373 -10.24 -7.03 2.16
CA GLN A 373 -11.65 -6.86 1.77
C GLN A 373 -12.60 -6.92 2.98
N SER A 374 -12.27 -7.73 4.00
CA SER A 374 -13.03 -7.79 5.25
C SER A 374 -13.00 -6.44 5.97
N MET A 375 -11.81 -5.87 6.17
CA MET A 375 -11.63 -4.55 6.76
C MET A 375 -12.36 -3.47 5.96
N LYS A 376 -12.28 -3.54 4.62
CA LYS A 376 -12.98 -2.59 3.75
C LYS A 376 -14.50 -2.62 3.93
N ILE A 377 -15.08 -3.81 4.07
CA ILE A 377 -16.51 -3.96 4.33
C ILE A 377 -16.86 -3.42 5.72
N GLU A 378 -16.09 -3.79 6.74
CA GLU A 378 -16.32 -3.36 8.12
C GLU A 378 -16.28 -1.83 8.27
N LYS A 379 -15.21 -1.20 7.78
CA LYS A 379 -15.05 0.27 7.87
C LYS A 379 -16.12 1.02 7.08
N ARG A 380 -16.58 0.45 5.95
CA ARG A 380 -17.71 1.01 5.18
C ARG A 380 -19.03 0.92 5.94
N ILE A 381 -19.26 -0.18 6.66
CA ILE A 381 -20.45 -0.35 7.50
C ILE A 381 -20.41 0.65 8.66
N ASN A 382 -19.30 0.70 9.40
CA ASN A 382 -19.16 1.58 10.57
C ASN A 382 -19.36 3.06 10.22
N ARG A 383 -18.82 3.50 9.08
CA ARG A 383 -19.03 4.87 8.57
C ARG A 383 -20.50 5.18 8.28
N ARG A 384 -21.19 4.29 7.58
CA ARG A 384 -22.63 4.45 7.31
C ARG A 384 -23.45 4.47 8.59
N LEU A 385 -23.10 3.64 9.57
CA LEU A 385 -23.75 3.64 10.88
C LEU A 385 -23.56 4.97 11.60
N ALA A 386 -22.35 5.53 11.60
CA ALA A 386 -22.05 6.84 12.18
C ALA A 386 -22.82 7.98 11.49
N GLU A 387 -22.91 7.96 10.16
CA GLU A 387 -23.70 8.92 9.37
C GLU A 387 -25.19 8.85 9.68
N THR A 388 -25.74 7.64 9.85
CA THR A 388 -27.15 7.44 10.22
C THR A 388 -27.43 7.68 11.71
N GLY A 389 -26.39 7.64 12.55
CA GLY A 389 -26.46 7.76 14.01
C GLY A 389 -26.43 9.20 14.53
N ASN A 390 -26.22 10.21 13.69
CA ASN A 390 -26.27 11.63 14.08
C ASN A 390 -27.69 12.17 14.42
N GLY A 391 -28.61 11.27 14.79
CA GLY A 391 -29.81 11.57 15.56
C GLY A 391 -29.66 11.36 17.07
N GLU A 392 -28.67 10.59 17.56
CA GLU A 392 -28.41 10.42 19.00
C GLU A 392 -27.05 9.72 19.23
N SER A 393 -26.21 10.31 20.09
CA SER A 393 -24.85 9.85 20.39
C SER A 393 -24.84 8.48 21.10
N PRO A 394 -24.04 7.47 20.67
CA PRO A 394 -23.96 6.22 21.43
C PRO A 394 -22.83 6.27 22.46
N ARG A 395 -23.23 6.22 23.73
CA ARG A 395 -22.38 5.74 24.83
C ARG A 395 -22.02 4.27 24.60
N MET A 396 -20.79 3.91 24.93
CA MET A 396 -20.35 2.52 25.16
C MET A 396 -21.29 1.83 26.16
N SER A 397 -21.98 0.76 25.75
CA SER A 397 -22.08 -0.54 26.45
C SER A 397 -23.28 -1.39 25.99
N ALA A 398 -23.08 -2.70 26.08
CA ALA A 398 -24.03 -3.81 26.16
C ALA A 398 -24.64 -4.40 24.87
N GLU A 399 -24.78 -5.72 24.95
CA GLU A 399 -25.05 -6.74 23.92
C GLU A 399 -26.27 -6.47 23.02
N PRO A 400 -26.30 -7.01 21.78
CA PRO A 400 -27.45 -6.80 20.90
C PRO A 400 -28.58 -7.78 21.26
N ASP A 401 -29.63 -7.23 21.87
CA ASP A 401 -30.91 -7.91 22.03
C ASP A 401 -31.64 -7.98 20.68
N ALA A 402 -32.23 -9.15 20.43
CA ALA A 402 -32.75 -9.55 19.14
C ALA A 402 -34.23 -9.19 19.02
N THR A 403 -34.59 -8.03 18.44
CA THR A 403 -35.86 -7.86 17.70
C THR A 403 -35.98 -6.45 17.14
N LEU A 404 -35.99 -6.32 15.80
CA LEU A 404 -36.91 -5.46 15.05
C LEU A 404 -36.70 -5.70 13.56
N LEU A 405 -37.70 -6.31 12.94
CA LEU A 405 -37.81 -6.57 11.52
C LEU A 405 -38.66 -5.48 10.85
N THR A 406 -38.37 -5.31 9.57
CA THR A 406 -39.21 -4.76 8.48
C THR A 406 -39.27 -3.24 8.30
N ARG A 407 -38.52 -2.77 7.29
CA ARG A 407 -39.15 -2.14 6.12
C ARG A 407 -38.26 -2.27 4.88
N SER A 408 -38.80 -2.94 3.87
CA SER A 408 -38.19 -3.13 2.56
C SER A 408 -38.36 -1.89 1.68
N SER A 409 -37.27 -1.39 1.09
CA SER A 409 -37.32 -0.68 -0.18
C SER A 409 -36.58 -1.50 -1.23
N SER A 410 -37.33 -1.81 -2.27
CA SER A 410 -36.96 -2.61 -3.44
C SER A 410 -36.20 -1.78 -4.46
N GLY A 411 -35.03 -2.24 -4.90
CA GLY A 411 -34.35 -1.70 -6.07
C GLY A 411 -33.02 -2.39 -6.39
N ALA A 412 -32.95 -3.04 -7.56
CA ALA A 412 -31.78 -3.60 -8.24
C ALA A 412 -31.17 -4.93 -7.71
N ARG A 413 -31.81 -6.05 -8.07
CA ARG A 413 -31.19 -7.39 -8.16
C ARG A 413 -31.05 -7.80 -9.63
N SER A 414 -29.82 -7.89 -10.16
CA SER A 414 -29.56 -8.68 -11.39
C SER A 414 -28.09 -9.11 -11.63
N GLY A 415 -27.16 -8.94 -10.69
CA GLY A 415 -25.73 -9.29 -10.91
C GLY A 415 -25.32 -10.76 -10.66
N GLY A 416 -26.06 -11.49 -9.82
CA GLY A 416 -25.61 -12.79 -9.29
C GLY A 416 -25.75 -14.00 -10.23
N ILE A 417 -26.58 -13.93 -11.27
CA ILE A 417 -26.70 -15.03 -12.26
C ILE A 417 -25.65 -14.87 -13.36
N ARG A 418 -25.45 -13.63 -13.84
CA ARG A 418 -24.47 -13.33 -14.90
C ARG A 418 -23.04 -13.61 -14.45
N PHE A 419 -22.68 -13.29 -13.20
CA PHE A 419 -21.36 -13.59 -12.64
C PHE A 419 -21.07 -15.10 -12.55
N VAL A 420 -22.03 -15.91 -12.09
CA VAL A 420 -21.85 -17.36 -11.96
C VAL A 420 -21.69 -17.99 -13.35
N LEU A 421 -22.55 -17.62 -14.31
CA LEU A 421 -22.43 -18.11 -15.69
C LEU A 421 -21.11 -17.66 -16.33
N TRP A 422 -20.71 -16.40 -16.14
CA TRP A 422 -19.45 -15.85 -16.61
C TRP A 422 -18.23 -16.59 -16.03
N TYR A 423 -18.23 -16.83 -14.71
CA TYR A 423 -17.14 -17.53 -14.03
C TYR A 423 -17.00 -18.96 -14.53
N TRP A 424 -18.10 -19.73 -14.57
CA TRP A 424 -18.06 -21.12 -15.03
C TRP A 424 -17.76 -21.24 -16.53
N TRP A 425 -18.15 -20.24 -17.32
CA TRP A 425 -17.77 -20.12 -18.73
C TRP A 425 -16.26 -19.96 -18.88
N HIS A 426 -15.62 -18.99 -18.22
CA HIS A 426 -14.17 -18.76 -18.32
C HIS A 426 -13.35 -19.88 -17.64
N ARG A 427 -13.95 -20.57 -16.66
CA ARG A 427 -13.38 -21.77 -16.03
C ARG A 427 -13.24 -22.92 -17.03
N ALA A 428 -14.25 -23.13 -17.88
CA ALA A 428 -14.25 -24.16 -18.91
C ALA A 428 -13.52 -23.72 -20.19
N PHE A 429 -13.67 -22.44 -20.58
CA PHE A 429 -13.16 -21.83 -21.81
C PHE A 429 -12.24 -20.65 -21.49
N PRO A 430 -10.95 -20.88 -21.21
CA PRO A 430 -10.01 -19.81 -20.89
C PRO A 430 -9.69 -18.90 -22.09
N ASP A 431 -9.25 -17.68 -21.78
CA ASP A 431 -8.87 -16.69 -22.78
C ASP A 431 -7.70 -17.14 -23.65
N LYS A 432 -7.67 -16.62 -24.88
CA LYS A 432 -6.71 -17.03 -25.92
C LYS A 432 -5.26 -16.85 -25.45
N ALA A 433 -4.97 -15.70 -24.82
CA ALA A 433 -3.67 -15.36 -24.29
C ALA A 433 -3.18 -16.38 -23.24
N TRP A 434 -4.09 -16.83 -22.35
CA TRP A 434 -3.77 -17.85 -21.35
C TRP A 434 -3.45 -19.22 -21.99
N VAL A 435 -4.20 -19.61 -23.02
CA VAL A 435 -3.96 -20.89 -23.73
C VAL A 435 -2.67 -20.85 -24.54
N GLU A 436 -2.39 -19.73 -25.20
CA GLU A 436 -1.14 -19.51 -25.94
C GLU A 436 0.08 -19.60 -25.02
N GLN A 437 -0.05 -19.13 -23.77
CA GLN A 437 1.00 -19.15 -22.76
C GLN A 437 1.25 -20.55 -22.17
N TYR A 438 0.20 -21.26 -21.74
CA TYR A 438 0.35 -22.48 -20.93
C TYR A 438 0.13 -23.78 -21.71
N HIS A 439 -0.60 -23.73 -22.82
CA HIS A 439 -0.94 -24.89 -23.63
C HIS A 439 -0.81 -24.59 -25.14
N PRO A 440 0.40 -24.18 -25.61
CA PRO A 440 0.60 -23.66 -26.96
C PRO A 440 0.23 -24.65 -28.07
N ARG A 441 0.32 -25.96 -27.81
CA ARG A 441 -0.11 -27.02 -28.76
C ARG A 441 -1.63 -27.06 -28.99
N TRP A 442 -2.41 -26.41 -28.12
CA TRP A 442 -3.88 -26.41 -28.12
C TRP A 442 -4.48 -25.04 -28.44
N SER A 443 -3.64 -24.06 -28.82
CA SER A 443 -4.05 -22.68 -29.10
C SER A 443 -4.83 -22.52 -30.41
N SER A 444 -4.85 -23.56 -31.28
CA SER A 444 -5.65 -23.55 -32.50
C SER A 444 -7.14 -23.49 -32.15
N LEU A 445 -7.86 -22.60 -32.82
CA LEU A 445 -9.26 -22.26 -32.51
C LEU A 445 -10.19 -23.50 -32.37
N PRO A 446 -10.05 -24.57 -33.19
CA PRO A 446 -10.87 -25.77 -33.03
C PRO A 446 -10.54 -26.59 -31.78
N ALA A 447 -9.26 -26.77 -31.45
CA ALA A 447 -8.82 -27.58 -30.30
C ALA A 447 -9.09 -26.88 -28.96
N ARG A 448 -8.94 -25.55 -28.93
CA ARG A 448 -9.23 -24.68 -27.78
C ARG A 448 -10.69 -24.76 -27.33
N LEU A 449 -11.62 -24.87 -28.27
CA LEU A 449 -13.06 -24.87 -27.99
C LEU A 449 -13.65 -26.27 -27.77
N THR A 450 -12.94 -27.34 -28.14
CA THR A 450 -13.45 -28.71 -28.05
C THR A 450 -12.71 -29.57 -27.04
N ILE A 451 -11.38 -29.53 -27.00
CA ILE A 451 -10.57 -30.49 -26.21
C ILE A 451 -10.18 -29.90 -24.85
N LEU A 452 -9.83 -28.61 -24.80
CA LEU A 452 -9.41 -27.95 -23.57
C LEU A 452 -10.49 -27.92 -22.46
N PRO A 453 -11.78 -27.67 -22.75
CA PRO A 453 -12.83 -27.74 -21.74
C PRO A 453 -13.01 -29.14 -21.17
N LEU A 454 -12.88 -30.18 -22.01
CA LEU A 454 -12.96 -31.58 -21.57
C LEU A 454 -11.80 -31.96 -20.66
N ILE A 455 -10.58 -31.51 -20.97
CA ILE A 455 -9.41 -31.73 -20.11
C ILE A 455 -9.60 -31.04 -18.76
N ARG A 456 -10.01 -29.76 -18.75
CA ARG A 456 -10.22 -29.01 -17.49
C ARG A 456 -11.36 -29.58 -16.66
N LEU A 457 -12.44 -30.01 -17.28
CA LEU A 457 -13.54 -30.68 -16.61
C LEU A 457 -13.10 -32.04 -16.05
N SER A 458 -12.32 -32.82 -16.80
CA SER A 458 -11.78 -34.10 -16.33
C SER A 458 -10.81 -33.93 -15.16
N GLY A 459 -9.95 -32.90 -15.19
CA GLY A 459 -9.03 -32.56 -14.09
C GLY A 459 -9.78 -32.10 -12.84
N ALA A 460 -10.82 -31.28 -13.01
CA ALA A 460 -11.69 -30.88 -11.91
C ALA A 460 -12.42 -32.08 -11.28
N LEU A 461 -12.85 -33.05 -12.09
CA LEU A 461 -13.49 -34.29 -11.64
C LEU A 461 -12.53 -35.28 -10.96
N ARG A 462 -11.21 -35.13 -11.11
CA ARG A 462 -10.19 -35.86 -10.33
C ARG A 462 -10.03 -35.29 -8.92
N HIS A 463 -10.36 -34.02 -8.71
CA HIS A 463 -10.31 -33.33 -7.41
C HIS A 463 -11.72 -32.99 -6.92
N ARG A 464 -12.58 -34.00 -6.79
CA ARG A 464 -14.03 -33.85 -6.50
C ARG A 464 -14.33 -33.02 -5.25
N GLN A 465 -13.52 -33.14 -4.20
CA GLN A 465 -13.70 -32.37 -2.97
C GLN A 465 -13.46 -30.87 -3.20
N ALA A 466 -12.37 -30.51 -3.88
CA ALA A 466 -12.05 -29.13 -4.24
C ALA A 466 -13.11 -28.53 -5.17
N LEU A 467 -13.54 -29.29 -6.18
CA LEU A 467 -14.63 -28.87 -7.08
C LEU A 467 -15.95 -28.68 -6.32
N SER A 468 -16.29 -29.57 -5.37
CA SER A 468 -17.52 -29.45 -4.57
C SER A 468 -17.51 -28.22 -3.66
N GLU A 469 -16.33 -27.82 -3.19
CA GLU A 469 -16.14 -26.64 -2.35
C GLU A 469 -16.15 -25.36 -3.19
N GLU A 470 -15.56 -25.39 -4.38
CA GLU A 470 -15.62 -24.31 -5.38
C GLU A 470 -17.07 -24.05 -5.84
N ILE A 471 -17.84 -25.12 -6.11
CA ILE A 471 -19.29 -25.05 -6.39
C ILE A 471 -20.06 -24.49 -5.20
N ARG A 472 -19.77 -24.96 -3.97
CA ARG A 472 -20.40 -24.42 -2.75
C ARG A 472 -20.11 -22.93 -2.56
N ARG A 473 -18.88 -22.47 -2.82
CA ARG A 473 -18.48 -21.06 -2.68
C ARG A 473 -19.14 -20.17 -3.73
N THR A 474 -19.21 -20.61 -4.98
CA THR A 474 -19.89 -19.87 -6.06
C THR A 474 -21.41 -19.84 -5.88
N LEU A 475 -22.03 -20.89 -5.33
CA LEU A 475 -23.47 -20.93 -5.04
C LEU A 475 -23.85 -20.27 -3.70
N ARG A 476 -22.98 -20.26 -2.68
CA ARG A 476 -23.23 -19.61 -1.36
C ARG A 476 -23.36 -18.09 -1.47
N ARG A 477 -22.81 -17.46 -2.52
CA ARG A 477 -23.08 -16.05 -2.86
C ARG A 477 -24.57 -15.75 -3.19
N ARG A 478 -25.48 -16.73 -3.13
CA ARG A 478 -26.93 -16.56 -3.39
C ARG A 478 -27.90 -16.74 -2.22
N ARG A 479 -27.49 -17.16 -1.02
CA ARG A 479 -28.47 -17.29 0.07
C ARG A 479 -28.41 -16.09 1.01
N PRO A 480 -29.34 -15.11 0.92
CA PRO A 480 -29.62 -14.29 2.08
C PRO A 480 -30.06 -15.25 3.19
N ARG A 481 -29.47 -15.12 4.39
CA ARG A 481 -29.99 -15.76 5.60
C ARG A 481 -31.47 -15.34 5.70
N ARG A 482 -32.38 -16.30 5.60
CA ARG A 482 -33.77 -16.09 6.04
C ARG A 482 -33.71 -15.87 7.56
N ARG A 483 -34.00 -14.66 7.99
CA ARG A 483 -34.74 -14.40 9.23
C ARG A 483 -36.02 -13.70 8.79
#